data_AF-A0A8H4JMR3-F1
#
_entry.id   AF-A0A8H4JMR3-F1
#
_cell.length_a   1.000
_cell.length_b   1.000
_cell.length_c   1.000
_cell.angle_alpha   90.00
_cell.angle_beta   90.00
_cell.angle_gamma   90.00
#
_symmetry.space_group_name_H-M   'P 1'
#
loop_
_entity.id
_entity.type
_entity.pdbx_description
1 polymer ?
#
loop_
_entity_poly.entity_id
_entity_poly.type
_entity_poly.pdbx_seq_one_letter_code
_entity_poly.pdbx_strand_id
1 'polypeptide(L)'
;MHRANELLGFLHGAYGLGGTIGPLIASAMVTEGNLDWYTFYYIMIGLSVLELVAGTTAFWGATGQVYRQRVRFDQSKDRATTRMAVKKPITWIVSVFLVGYEATEVGLGGWIVTFMLRVRHAKPFLAGLTVTLFWLGLTLGRVVLGFITERIGEKTAIMAYLMLSIGLELLYWLVPNFIASIIFVMLLGFFLGPLFPAAMVTATKLLPADYHVSAIGFAAAIGGGGAAVGPFAIGAIAQRTGVQVLQPIVVGFLVIITLVWLLLPGGFRKGGLERAREENLKPGGDVKECWSWLRSKARRARINSS
;
A
#
# COMPACT_ATOMS: atom_id res chain seq x y z
N MET A 1 21.70 -3.29 11.73
CA MET A 1 21.21 -1.90 11.84
C MET A 1 20.05 -1.88 12.83
N HIS A 2 20.19 -1.23 13.99
CA HIS A 2 19.20 -1.35 15.08
C HIS A 2 17.95 -0.44 14.94
N ARG A 3 17.84 0.38 13.89
CA ARG A 3 16.73 1.35 13.67
C ARG A 3 16.17 1.37 12.24
N ALA A 4 16.25 0.25 11.52
CA ALA A 4 15.83 0.19 10.12
C ALA A 4 14.33 0.52 9.92
N ASN A 5 13.45 0.04 10.82
CA ASN A 5 12.01 0.30 10.74
C ASN A 5 11.67 1.78 11.03
N GLU A 6 12.37 2.43 11.97
CA GLU A 6 12.18 3.85 12.29
C GLU A 6 12.60 4.75 11.13
N LEU A 7 13.76 4.48 10.52
CA LEU A 7 14.25 5.19 9.33
C LEU A 7 13.32 4.99 8.12
N LEU A 8 12.87 3.75 7.88
CA LEU A 8 11.96 3.45 6.78
C LEU A 8 10.61 4.14 6.96
N GLY A 9 10.10 4.17 8.21
CA GLY A 9 8.88 4.86 8.59
C GLY A 9 8.96 6.37 8.40
N PHE A 10 10.07 7.01 8.79
CA PHE A 10 10.27 8.46 8.57
C PHE A 10 10.37 8.81 7.09
N LEU A 11 11.10 8.02 6.29
CA LEU A 11 11.19 8.21 4.84
C LEU A 11 9.81 8.07 4.16
N HIS A 12 9.03 7.05 4.52
CA HIS A 12 7.67 6.88 3.99
C HIS A 12 6.67 7.90 4.54
N GLY A 13 6.95 8.50 5.70
CA GLY A 13 6.20 9.63 6.25
C GLY A 13 6.41 10.91 5.44
N ALA A 14 7.64 11.19 4.99
CA ALA A 14 7.93 12.33 4.12
C ALA A 14 7.18 12.24 2.78
N TYR A 15 7.05 11.02 2.21
CA TYR A 15 6.20 10.78 1.05
C TYR A 15 4.73 11.15 1.31
N GLY A 16 4.15 10.69 2.42
CA GLY A 16 2.78 11.02 2.79
C GLY A 16 2.56 12.52 3.06
N LEU A 17 3.54 13.18 3.66
CA LEU A 17 3.54 14.63 3.85
C LEU A 17 3.50 15.37 2.51
N GLY A 18 4.33 14.98 1.54
CA GLY A 18 4.31 15.51 0.18
C GLY A 18 2.95 15.30 -0.50
N GLY A 19 2.38 14.10 -0.38
CA GLY A 19 1.04 13.77 -0.88
C GLY A 19 -0.09 14.59 -0.23
N THR A 20 0.12 15.07 1.00
CA THR A 20 -0.84 15.93 1.72
C THR A 20 -0.71 17.40 1.29
N ILE A 21 0.51 17.92 1.27
CA ILE A 21 0.76 19.34 1.00
C ILE A 21 0.58 19.66 -0.50
N GLY A 22 0.99 18.76 -1.39
CA GLY A 22 0.98 18.97 -2.84
C GLY A 22 -0.41 19.33 -3.39
N PRO A 23 -1.44 18.49 -3.21
CA PRO A 23 -2.80 18.79 -3.68
C PRO A 23 -3.40 20.03 -3.03
N LEU A 24 -3.06 20.34 -1.78
CA LEU A 24 -3.51 21.55 -1.11
C LEU A 24 -2.96 22.81 -1.79
N ILE A 25 -1.64 22.84 -2.05
CA ILE A 25 -0.99 23.94 -2.79
C ILE A 25 -1.57 24.04 -4.19
N ALA A 26 -1.62 22.94 -4.94
CA ALA A 26 -2.12 22.94 -6.32
C ALA A 26 -3.58 23.42 -6.39
N SER A 27 -4.43 22.99 -5.45
CA SER A 27 -5.83 23.42 -5.40
C SER A 27 -5.94 24.91 -5.06
N ALA A 28 -5.24 25.38 -4.02
CA ALA A 28 -5.26 26.80 -3.64
C ALA A 28 -4.77 27.72 -4.76
N MET A 29 -3.71 27.32 -5.47
CA MET A 29 -3.18 28.07 -6.62
C MET A 29 -4.22 28.25 -7.72
N VAL A 30 -4.92 27.17 -8.09
CA VAL A 30 -5.88 27.18 -9.19
C VAL A 30 -7.20 27.85 -8.79
N THR A 31 -7.70 27.59 -7.58
CA THR A 31 -9.06 28.02 -7.19
C THR A 31 -9.10 29.39 -6.54
N GLU A 32 -8.10 29.75 -5.74
CA GLU A 32 -8.04 31.03 -5.02
C GLU A 32 -7.03 31.99 -5.65
N GLY A 33 -5.90 31.45 -6.10
CA GLY A 33 -4.82 32.23 -6.72
C GLY A 33 -5.06 32.61 -8.18
N ASN A 34 -6.10 32.06 -8.83
CA ASN A 34 -6.36 32.20 -10.27
C ASN A 34 -5.13 31.92 -11.16
N LEU A 35 -4.25 31.02 -10.72
CA LEU A 35 -3.09 30.61 -11.48
C LEU A 35 -3.46 29.45 -12.40
N ASP A 36 -2.85 29.41 -13.59
CA ASP A 36 -2.97 28.25 -14.47
C ASP A 36 -2.42 27.00 -13.79
N TRP A 37 -3.08 25.86 -14.00
CA TRP A 37 -2.72 24.57 -13.42
C TRP A 37 -1.25 24.17 -13.69
N TYR A 38 -0.70 24.55 -14.84
CA TYR A 38 0.68 24.24 -15.19
C TYR A 38 1.70 25.01 -14.34
N THR A 39 1.29 26.08 -13.66
CA THR A 39 2.15 26.87 -12.77
C THR A 39 2.69 26.02 -11.61
N PHE A 40 1.95 24.98 -11.21
CA PHE A 40 2.39 24.03 -10.19
C PHE A 40 3.69 23.30 -10.60
N TYR A 41 3.93 23.08 -11.90
CA TYR A 41 5.17 22.44 -12.35
C TYR A 41 6.41 23.29 -12.14
N TYR A 42 6.30 24.63 -12.08
CA TYR A 42 7.43 25.49 -11.73
C TYR A 42 7.86 25.31 -10.27
N ILE A 43 6.90 25.10 -9.36
CA ILE A 43 7.18 24.75 -7.96
C ILE A 43 7.89 23.40 -7.89
N MET A 44 7.43 22.41 -8.66
CA MET A 44 8.08 21.09 -8.74
C MET A 44 9.52 21.19 -9.25
N ILE A 45 9.79 21.99 -10.28
CA ILE A 45 11.15 22.24 -10.77
C ILE A 45 12.02 22.82 -9.65
N GLY A 46 11.51 23.83 -8.92
CA GLY A 46 12.24 24.41 -7.78
C GLY A 46 12.58 23.38 -6.70
N LEU A 47 11.61 22.54 -6.33
CA LEU A 47 11.82 21.46 -5.35
C LEU A 47 12.79 20.39 -5.87
N SER A 48 12.75 20.03 -7.15
CA SER A 48 13.72 19.10 -7.75
C SER A 48 15.13 19.66 -7.81
N VAL A 49 15.30 20.96 -8.04
CA VAL A 49 16.62 21.62 -7.95
C VAL A 49 17.14 21.60 -6.51
N LEU A 50 16.28 21.90 -5.54
CA LEU A 50 16.64 21.82 -4.12
C LEU A 50 17.02 20.39 -3.71
N GLU A 51 16.27 19.38 -4.15
CA GLU A 51 16.57 17.97 -3.94
C GLU A 51 17.93 17.60 -4.56
N LEU A 52 18.19 18.02 -5.81
CA LEU A 52 19.45 17.75 -6.50
C LEU A 52 20.63 18.37 -5.74
N VAL A 53 20.51 19.63 -5.33
CA VAL A 53 21.58 20.33 -4.59
C VAL A 53 21.79 19.68 -3.21
N ALA A 54 20.72 19.46 -2.44
CA ALA A 54 20.80 18.85 -1.11
C ALA A 54 21.34 17.42 -1.17
N GLY A 55 20.87 16.60 -2.11
CA GLY A 55 21.34 15.22 -2.30
C GLY A 55 22.79 15.19 -2.74
N THR A 56 23.16 16.02 -3.73
CA THR A 56 24.54 16.07 -4.23
C THR A 56 25.51 16.52 -3.15
N THR A 57 25.17 17.56 -2.38
CA THR A 57 26.02 18.06 -1.29
C THR A 57 26.12 17.08 -0.13
N ALA A 58 25.00 16.48 0.31
CA ALA A 58 24.98 15.52 1.41
C ALA A 58 25.77 14.24 1.09
N PHE A 59 25.73 13.78 -0.16
CA PHE A 59 26.37 12.54 -0.59
C PHE A 59 27.66 12.75 -1.41
N TRP A 60 28.17 13.98 -1.51
CA TRP A 60 29.38 14.29 -2.31
C TRP A 60 30.59 13.42 -1.96
N GLY A 61 30.76 13.12 -0.67
CA GLY A 61 31.84 12.27 -0.16
C GLY A 61 31.58 10.76 -0.25
N ALA A 62 30.38 10.33 -0.66
CA ALA A 62 29.99 8.92 -0.72
C ALA A 62 30.49 8.24 -2.00
N THR A 63 31.81 8.16 -2.16
CA THR A 63 32.42 7.61 -3.38
C THR A 63 32.38 6.09 -3.43
N GLY A 64 32.51 5.53 -4.64
CA GLY A 64 32.61 4.08 -4.84
C GLY A 64 33.80 3.45 -4.11
N GLN A 65 34.87 4.21 -3.84
CA GLN A 65 35.99 3.75 -3.01
C GLN A 65 35.58 3.58 -1.54
N VAL A 66 34.88 4.58 -0.98
CA VAL A 66 34.35 4.52 0.40
C VAL A 66 33.35 3.36 0.54
N TYR A 67 32.52 3.13 -0.47
CA TYR A 67 31.60 1.99 -0.50
C TYR A 67 32.34 0.64 -0.46
N ARG A 68 33.35 0.46 -1.33
CA ARG A 68 34.16 -0.78 -1.40
C ARG A 68 34.97 -1.05 -0.13
N GLN A 69 35.38 0.00 0.59
CA GLN A 69 36.09 -0.14 1.87
C GLN A 69 35.16 -0.52 3.02
N ARG A 70 33.95 0.06 3.08
CA ARG A 70 32.96 -0.23 4.12
C ARG A 70 32.30 -1.60 3.94
N VAL A 71 32.03 -1.98 2.70
CA VAL A 71 31.49 -3.29 2.36
C VAL A 71 32.68 -4.19 2.03
N ARG A 72 33.34 -4.76 3.05
CA ARG A 72 34.19 -5.94 2.82
C ARG A 72 33.28 -7.01 2.23
N PHE A 73 33.39 -7.23 0.92
CA PHE A 73 32.68 -8.31 0.25
C PHE A 73 33.18 -9.62 0.83
N ASP A 74 32.38 -10.21 1.71
CA ASP A 74 32.56 -11.60 2.08
C ASP A 74 32.22 -12.43 0.83
N GLN A 75 33.24 -12.71 0.01
CA GLN A 75 33.12 -13.48 -1.24
C GLN A 75 32.66 -14.93 -0.98
N SER A 76 32.59 -15.36 0.29
CA SER A 76 32.28 -16.72 0.71
C SER A 76 30.78 -17.04 0.84
N LYS A 77 29.90 -16.04 0.85
CA LYS A 77 28.44 -16.26 0.89
C LYS A 77 27.83 -16.05 -0.48
N ASP A 78 27.32 -17.12 -1.08
CA ASP A 78 26.44 -17.06 -2.24
C ASP A 78 25.30 -16.07 -1.94
N ARG A 79 25.36 -14.88 -2.56
CA ARG A 79 24.27 -13.91 -2.46
C ARG A 79 23.04 -14.56 -3.07
N ALA A 80 21.95 -14.62 -2.31
CA ALA A 80 20.67 -15.04 -2.85
C ALA A 80 20.32 -14.09 -4.00
N THR A 81 20.38 -14.60 -5.22
CA THR A 81 20.09 -13.82 -6.42
C THR A 81 18.59 -13.58 -6.54
N THR A 82 18.18 -12.56 -7.30
CA THR A 82 16.77 -12.33 -7.64
C THR A 82 16.14 -13.60 -8.23
N ARG A 83 16.89 -14.38 -9.01
CA ARG A 83 16.44 -15.67 -9.55
C ARG A 83 16.08 -16.68 -8.46
N MET A 84 16.80 -16.69 -7.34
CA MET A 84 16.49 -17.57 -6.20
C MET A 84 15.30 -17.04 -5.39
N ALA A 85 15.16 -15.71 -5.27
CA ALA A 85 14.05 -15.07 -4.57
C ALA A 85 12.70 -15.31 -5.27
N VAL A 86 12.63 -15.21 -6.60
CA VAL A 86 11.38 -15.43 -7.37
C VAL A 86 10.90 -16.87 -7.37
N LYS A 87 11.77 -17.84 -7.02
CA LYS A 87 11.37 -19.25 -6.83
C LYS A 87 10.59 -19.45 -5.52
N LYS A 88 10.62 -18.50 -4.59
CA LYS A 88 9.87 -18.59 -3.34
C LYS A 88 8.44 -18.09 -3.56
N PRO A 89 7.41 -18.87 -3.17
CA PRO A 89 6.01 -18.49 -3.38
C PRO A 89 5.61 -17.23 -2.59
N ILE A 90 6.21 -17.01 -1.42
CA ILE A 90 5.98 -15.81 -0.60
C ILE A 90 6.32 -14.53 -1.37
N THR A 91 7.40 -14.54 -2.15
CA THR A 91 7.80 -13.39 -2.98
C THR A 91 6.67 -12.99 -3.93
N TRP A 92 6.01 -13.95 -4.58
CA TRP A 92 4.89 -13.68 -5.47
C TRP A 92 3.63 -13.24 -4.75
N ILE A 93 3.30 -13.84 -3.60
CA ILE A 93 2.14 -13.42 -2.79
C ILE A 93 2.28 -11.95 -2.39
N VAL A 94 3.46 -11.56 -1.88
CA VAL A 94 3.73 -10.16 -1.51
C VAL A 94 3.74 -9.25 -2.74
N SER A 95 4.30 -9.70 -3.87
CA SER A 95 4.32 -8.90 -5.12
C SER A 95 2.91 -8.63 -5.64
N VAL A 96 2.06 -9.64 -5.72
CA VAL A 96 0.66 -9.49 -6.17
C VAL A 96 -0.14 -8.63 -5.20
N PHE A 97 0.08 -8.80 -3.89
CA PHE A 97 -0.51 -7.92 -2.88
C PHE A 97 -0.14 -6.45 -3.13
N LEU A 98 1.16 -6.17 -3.35
CA LEU A 98 1.63 -4.82 -3.62
C LEU A 98 1.05 -4.24 -4.91
N VAL A 99 0.94 -5.03 -5.99
CA VAL A 99 0.32 -4.58 -7.24
C VAL A 99 -1.10 -4.09 -7.01
N GLY A 100 -1.94 -4.88 -6.32
CA GLY A 100 -3.31 -4.48 -6.05
C GLY A 100 -3.42 -3.32 -5.06
N TYR A 101 -2.52 -3.27 -4.07
CA TYR A 101 -2.45 -2.16 -3.12
C TYR A 101 -2.09 -0.85 -3.82
N GLU A 102 -1.01 -0.82 -4.60
CA GLU A 102 -0.55 0.36 -5.34
C GLU A 102 -1.60 0.81 -6.37
N ALA A 103 -2.27 -0.13 -7.04
CA ALA A 103 -3.38 0.19 -7.93
C ALA A 103 -4.56 0.86 -7.20
N THR A 104 -4.82 0.45 -5.95
CA THR A 104 -5.85 1.04 -5.08
C THR A 104 -5.43 2.42 -4.58
N GLU A 105 -4.24 2.53 -3.99
CA GLU A 105 -3.71 3.77 -3.38
C GLU A 105 -3.55 4.88 -4.43
N VAL A 106 -2.84 4.59 -5.52
CA VAL A 106 -2.59 5.58 -6.58
C VAL A 106 -3.85 5.81 -7.41
N GLY A 107 -4.67 4.77 -7.60
CA GLY A 107 -5.98 4.90 -8.26
C GLY A 107 -6.91 5.86 -7.52
N LEU A 108 -7.08 5.69 -6.21
CA LEU A 108 -7.83 6.63 -5.39
C LEU A 108 -7.18 8.01 -5.38
N GLY A 109 -5.88 8.09 -5.09
CA GLY A 109 -5.15 9.36 -5.02
C GLY A 109 -5.24 10.21 -6.29
N GLY A 110 -5.25 9.56 -7.47
CA GLY A 110 -5.39 10.25 -8.75
C GLY A 110 -6.84 10.62 -9.13
N TRP A 111 -7.82 9.84 -8.68
CA TRP A 111 -9.20 9.97 -9.17
C TRP A 111 -10.20 10.54 -8.16
N ILE A 112 -9.85 10.68 -6.88
CA ILE A 112 -10.73 11.27 -5.84
C ILE A 112 -11.23 12.65 -6.27
N VAL A 113 -10.33 13.55 -6.72
CA VAL A 113 -10.71 14.90 -7.14
C VAL A 113 -11.73 14.84 -8.28
N THR A 114 -11.44 14.05 -9.31
CA THR A 114 -12.33 13.89 -10.47
C THR A 114 -13.68 13.31 -10.09
N PHE A 115 -13.72 12.32 -9.20
CA PHE A 115 -14.95 11.72 -8.70
C PHE A 115 -15.78 12.74 -7.90
N MET A 116 -15.13 13.49 -7.00
CA MET A 116 -15.80 14.51 -6.19
C MET A 116 -16.39 15.62 -7.07
N LEU A 117 -15.69 16.05 -8.12
CA LEU A 117 -16.17 17.06 -9.06
C LEU A 117 -17.32 16.54 -9.95
N ARG A 118 -17.16 15.37 -10.56
CA ARG A 118 -18.07 14.88 -11.61
C ARG A 118 -19.26 14.10 -11.08
N VAL A 119 -19.11 13.40 -9.95
CA VAL A 119 -20.15 12.50 -9.40
C VAL A 119 -20.78 13.08 -8.14
N ARG A 120 -19.99 13.75 -7.30
CA ARG A 120 -20.51 14.37 -6.06
C ARG A 120 -20.80 15.87 -6.21
N HIS A 121 -20.56 16.45 -7.39
CA HIS A 121 -20.77 17.88 -7.69
C HIS A 121 -20.14 18.82 -6.64
N ALA A 122 -18.98 18.43 -6.11
CA ALA A 122 -18.26 19.20 -5.11
C ALA A 122 -17.69 20.48 -5.72
N LYS A 123 -17.57 21.52 -4.89
CA LYS A 123 -16.82 22.73 -5.27
C LYS A 123 -15.34 22.37 -5.52
N PRO A 124 -14.65 23.02 -6.48
CA PRO A 124 -13.24 22.74 -6.81
C PRO A 124 -12.30 22.62 -5.61
N PHE A 125 -12.29 23.62 -4.73
CA PHE A 125 -11.45 23.63 -3.54
C PHE A 125 -11.73 22.44 -2.61
N LEU A 126 -13.01 22.10 -2.43
CA LEU A 126 -13.43 21.00 -1.56
C LEU A 126 -13.08 19.62 -2.13
N ALA A 127 -13.10 19.46 -3.45
CA ALA A 127 -12.61 18.24 -4.10
C ALA A 127 -11.10 18.06 -3.88
N GLY A 128 -10.33 19.15 -3.99
CA GLY A 128 -8.91 19.20 -3.65
C GLY A 128 -8.64 18.86 -2.18
N LEU A 129 -9.41 19.45 -1.26
CA LEU A 129 -9.33 19.15 0.17
C LEU A 129 -9.60 17.67 0.47
N THR A 130 -10.50 17.03 -0.28
CA THR A 130 -10.84 15.61 -0.08
C THR A 130 -9.63 14.70 -0.34
N VAL A 131 -8.88 14.93 -1.43
CA VAL A 131 -7.65 14.16 -1.70
C VAL A 131 -6.53 14.51 -0.72
N THR A 132 -6.43 15.76 -0.27
CA THR A 132 -5.51 16.14 0.80
C THR A 132 -5.80 15.36 2.09
N LEU A 133 -7.07 15.25 2.48
CA LEU A 133 -7.48 14.49 3.66
C LEU A 133 -7.27 12.98 3.51
N PHE A 134 -7.39 12.43 2.29
CA PHE A 134 -6.99 11.05 2.00
C PHE A 134 -5.51 10.80 2.33
N TRP A 135 -4.61 11.64 1.79
CA TRP A 135 -3.17 11.51 2.03
C TRP A 135 -2.78 11.81 3.47
N LEU A 136 -3.46 12.75 4.13
CA LEU A 136 -3.29 13.01 5.55
C LEU A 136 -3.69 11.79 6.37
N GLY A 137 -4.87 11.22 6.09
CA GLY A 137 -5.34 9.99 6.69
C GLY A 137 -4.31 8.89 6.54
N LEU A 138 -3.83 8.66 5.31
CA LEU A 138 -2.78 7.68 4.98
C LEU A 138 -1.51 7.88 5.79
N THR A 139 -1.03 9.12 5.89
CA THR A 139 0.16 9.48 6.66
C THR A 139 -0.04 9.17 8.15
N LEU A 140 -1.15 9.61 8.73
CA LEU A 140 -1.49 9.36 10.13
C LEU A 140 -1.68 7.86 10.42
N GLY A 141 -2.33 7.15 9.50
CA GLY A 141 -2.54 5.71 9.57
C GLY A 141 -1.22 4.95 9.60
N ARG A 142 -0.29 5.32 8.73
CA ARG A 142 1.04 4.72 8.66
C ARG A 142 1.81 4.87 9.98
N VAL A 143 1.68 6.02 10.66
CA VAL A 143 2.30 6.26 11.98
C VAL A 143 1.54 5.53 13.09
N VAL A 144 0.24 5.79 13.25
CA VAL A 144 -0.56 5.33 14.40
C VAL A 144 -0.83 3.82 14.32
N LEU A 145 -1.33 3.35 13.17
CA LEU A 145 -1.65 1.92 13.00
C LEU A 145 -0.39 1.07 12.87
N GLY A 146 0.76 1.65 12.51
CA GLY A 146 2.06 0.94 12.54
C GLY A 146 2.37 0.37 13.92
N PHE A 147 2.23 1.17 14.97
CA PHE A 147 2.43 0.71 16.36
C PHE A 147 1.41 -0.35 16.79
N ILE A 148 0.15 -0.19 16.36
CA ILE A 148 -0.91 -1.15 16.67
C ILE A 148 -0.63 -2.50 15.99
N THR A 149 -0.19 -2.46 14.74
CA THR A 149 0.13 -3.63 13.91
C THR A 149 1.18 -4.53 14.58
N GLU A 150 2.24 -3.94 15.14
CA GLU A 150 3.27 -4.67 15.87
C GLU A 150 2.73 -5.34 17.14
N ARG A 151 1.75 -4.71 17.82
CA ARG A 151 1.16 -5.25 19.05
C ARG A 151 0.27 -6.46 18.79
N ILE A 152 -0.57 -6.42 17.75
CA ILE A 152 -1.57 -7.46 17.45
C ILE A 152 -1.07 -8.53 16.46
N GLY A 153 -0.01 -8.24 15.71
CA GLY A 153 0.54 -9.10 14.66
C GLY A 153 0.08 -8.67 13.26
N GLU A 154 1.01 -8.71 12.30
CA GLU A 154 0.86 -8.13 10.96
C GLU A 154 -0.29 -8.76 10.17
N LYS A 155 -0.39 -10.09 10.19
CA LYS A 155 -1.42 -10.81 9.44
C LYS A 155 -2.83 -10.44 9.91
N THR A 156 -3.04 -10.40 11.23
CA THR A 156 -4.35 -10.07 11.84
C THR A 156 -4.68 -8.59 11.67
N ALA A 157 -3.71 -7.71 11.88
CA ALA A 157 -3.89 -6.26 11.71
C ALA A 157 -4.32 -5.90 10.29
N ILE A 158 -3.55 -6.34 9.29
CA ILE A 158 -3.84 -6.02 7.89
C ILE A 158 -5.19 -6.61 7.48
N MET A 159 -5.54 -7.81 7.93
CA MET A 159 -6.85 -8.38 7.65
C MET A 159 -7.98 -7.49 8.20
N ALA A 160 -7.85 -7.00 9.43
CA ALA A 160 -8.84 -6.09 10.00
C ALA A 160 -8.92 -4.77 9.21
N TYR A 161 -7.77 -4.18 8.86
CA TYR A 161 -7.73 -2.93 8.08
C TYR A 161 -8.34 -3.10 6.70
N LEU A 162 -8.05 -4.20 6.00
CA LEU A 162 -8.64 -4.50 4.69
C LEU A 162 -10.16 -4.62 4.76
N MET A 163 -10.69 -5.30 5.78
CA MET A 163 -12.15 -5.42 5.96
C MET A 163 -12.79 -4.05 6.25
N LEU A 164 -12.14 -3.21 7.05
CA LEU A 164 -12.58 -1.83 7.30
C LEU A 164 -12.49 -0.97 6.04
N SER A 165 -11.42 -1.08 5.26
CA SER A 165 -11.25 -0.38 3.98
C SER A 165 -12.33 -0.78 2.97
N ILE A 166 -12.67 -2.07 2.85
CA ILE A 166 -13.77 -2.51 1.98
C ILE A 166 -15.09 -1.88 2.44
N GLY A 167 -15.38 -1.90 3.74
CA GLY A 167 -16.60 -1.28 4.28
C GLY A 167 -16.65 0.23 4.01
N LEU A 168 -15.55 0.94 4.22
CA LEU A 168 -15.45 2.38 3.98
C LEU A 168 -15.54 2.73 2.50
N GLU A 169 -14.93 1.95 1.61
CA GLU A 169 -15.05 2.15 0.16
C GLU A 169 -16.49 1.92 -0.31
N LEU A 170 -17.17 0.89 0.22
CA LEU A 170 -18.59 0.68 -0.06
C LEU A 170 -19.46 1.83 0.44
N LEU A 171 -19.16 2.37 1.63
CA LEU A 171 -19.85 3.56 2.15
C LEU A 171 -19.58 4.80 1.29
N TYR A 172 -18.32 5.01 0.86
CA TYR A 172 -17.95 6.09 -0.05
C TYR A 172 -18.67 5.98 -1.39
N TRP A 173 -18.81 4.78 -1.92
CA TRP A 173 -19.53 4.52 -3.16
C TRP A 173 -21.04 4.76 -3.03
N LEU A 174 -21.67 4.10 -2.05
CA LEU A 174 -23.13 3.93 -1.97
C LEU A 174 -23.84 5.08 -1.26
N VAL A 175 -23.14 5.85 -0.41
CA VAL A 175 -23.74 6.98 0.29
C VAL A 175 -23.48 8.26 -0.52
N PRO A 176 -24.50 8.83 -1.20
CA PRO A 176 -24.34 10.01 -2.04
C PRO A 176 -24.36 11.30 -1.20
N ASN A 177 -23.56 11.37 -0.13
CA ASN A 177 -23.42 12.54 0.71
C ASN A 177 -21.98 13.06 0.66
N PHE A 178 -21.84 14.35 0.37
CA PHE A 178 -20.54 15.00 0.21
C PHE A 178 -19.68 14.99 1.48
N ILE A 179 -20.25 15.37 2.63
CA ILE A 179 -19.50 15.42 3.90
C ILE A 179 -19.11 14.01 4.34
N ALA A 180 -20.05 13.07 4.23
CA ALA A 180 -19.78 11.66 4.53
C ALA A 180 -18.67 11.10 3.64
N SER A 181 -18.67 11.44 2.34
CA SER A 181 -17.63 11.03 1.40
C SER A 181 -16.23 11.47 1.85
N ILE A 182 -16.07 12.71 2.34
CA ILE A 182 -14.79 13.21 2.86
C ILE A 182 -14.32 12.36 4.05
N ILE A 183 -15.22 12.09 5.00
CA ILE A 183 -14.90 11.31 6.19
C ILE A 183 -14.51 9.89 5.81
N PHE A 184 -15.29 9.24 4.93
CA PHE A 184 -15.00 7.88 4.49
C PHE A 184 -13.67 7.79 3.76
N VAL A 185 -13.37 8.73 2.86
CA VAL A 185 -12.11 8.78 2.11
C VAL A 185 -10.91 9.03 3.03
N MET A 186 -11.03 9.93 4.01
CA MET A 186 -9.97 10.17 5.00
C MET A 186 -9.68 8.91 5.83
N LEU A 187 -10.72 8.25 6.33
CA LEU A 187 -10.59 7.01 7.09
C LEU A 187 -10.08 5.85 6.22
N LEU A 188 -10.49 5.79 4.96
CA LEU A 188 -9.99 4.81 4.00
C LEU A 188 -8.48 4.98 3.82
N GLY A 189 -8.01 6.21 3.61
CA GLY A 189 -6.58 6.53 3.60
C GLY A 189 -5.89 6.05 4.88
N PHE A 190 -6.48 6.35 6.05
CA PHE A 190 -5.95 5.92 7.36
C PHE A 190 -5.76 4.41 7.47
N PHE A 191 -6.73 3.60 7.05
CA PHE A 191 -6.57 2.14 7.09
C PHE A 191 -5.68 1.59 5.98
N LEU A 192 -5.52 2.29 4.85
CA LEU A 192 -4.59 1.90 3.78
C LEU A 192 -3.12 2.19 4.13
N GLY A 193 -2.85 3.24 4.92
CA GLY A 193 -1.49 3.69 5.26
C GLY A 193 -0.48 2.61 5.70
N PRO A 194 -0.82 1.69 6.63
CA PRO A 194 0.12 0.68 7.10
C PRO A 194 0.31 -0.52 6.14
N LEU A 195 -0.51 -0.70 5.10
CA LEU A 195 -0.51 -1.93 4.29
C LEU A 195 0.83 -2.16 3.58
N PHE A 196 1.38 -1.16 2.91
CA PHE A 196 2.68 -1.26 2.21
C PHE A 196 3.83 -1.65 3.16
N PRO A 197 4.13 -0.87 4.24
CA PRO A 197 5.24 -1.23 5.12
C PRO A 197 5.01 -2.56 5.84
N ALA A 198 3.77 -2.90 6.22
CA ALA A 198 3.50 -4.16 6.88
C ALA A 198 3.57 -5.37 5.93
N ALA A 199 3.32 -5.20 4.63
CA ALA A 199 3.64 -6.23 3.63
C ALA A 199 5.15 -6.47 3.51
N MET A 200 5.96 -5.41 3.57
CA MET A 200 7.44 -5.53 3.59
C MET A 200 7.94 -6.24 4.86
N VAL A 201 7.41 -5.89 6.03
CA VAL A 201 7.72 -6.59 7.29
C VAL A 201 7.30 -8.05 7.24
N THR A 202 6.14 -8.35 6.65
CA THR A 202 5.67 -9.73 6.50
C THR A 202 6.60 -10.55 5.60
N ALA A 203 7.10 -9.95 4.52
CA ALA A 203 8.10 -10.58 3.65
C ALA A 203 9.41 -10.90 4.42
N THR A 204 9.91 -9.96 5.25
CA THR A 204 11.15 -10.20 6.02
C THR A 204 10.96 -11.24 7.12
N LYS A 205 9.77 -11.34 7.71
CA LYS A 205 9.45 -12.38 8.69
C LYS A 205 9.37 -13.78 8.09
N LEU A 206 8.82 -13.91 6.88
CA LEU A 206 8.62 -15.20 6.22
C LEU A 206 9.81 -15.69 5.39
N LEU A 207 10.63 -14.79 4.86
CA LEU A 207 11.80 -15.14 4.05
C LEU A 207 13.08 -15.19 4.88
N PRO A 208 14.06 -16.04 4.53
CA PRO A 208 15.40 -15.99 5.13
C PRO A 208 16.11 -14.67 4.80
N ALA A 209 17.00 -14.23 5.70
CA ALA A 209 17.65 -12.92 5.63
C ALA A 209 18.39 -12.67 4.30
N ASP A 210 19.00 -13.71 3.72
CA ASP A 210 19.74 -13.60 2.47
C ASP A 210 18.85 -13.20 1.28
N TYR A 211 17.54 -13.48 1.35
CA TYR A 211 16.58 -13.18 0.30
C TYR A 211 15.91 -11.82 0.45
N HIS A 212 16.04 -11.14 1.59
CA HIS A 212 15.26 -9.94 1.91
C HIS A 212 15.43 -8.86 0.86
N VAL A 213 16.67 -8.51 0.51
CA VAL A 213 16.96 -7.43 -0.45
C VAL A 213 16.38 -7.75 -1.84
N SER A 214 16.65 -8.95 -2.36
CA SER A 214 16.21 -9.33 -3.71
C SER A 214 14.71 -9.56 -3.81
N ALA A 215 14.07 -10.14 -2.79
CA ALA A 215 12.64 -10.37 -2.78
C ALA A 215 11.85 -9.07 -2.60
N ILE A 216 12.28 -8.19 -1.69
CA ILE A 216 11.66 -6.88 -1.48
C ILE A 216 11.84 -6.01 -2.71
N GLY A 217 13.06 -5.95 -3.28
CA GLY A 217 13.31 -5.19 -4.50
C GLY A 217 12.46 -5.68 -5.67
N PHE A 218 12.33 -6.99 -5.85
CA PHE A 218 11.44 -7.56 -6.86
C PHE A 218 9.96 -7.22 -6.61
N ALA A 219 9.49 -7.40 -5.38
CA ALA A 219 8.11 -7.14 -5.03
C ALA A 219 7.73 -5.65 -5.16
N ALA A 220 8.63 -4.75 -4.77
CA ALA A 220 8.45 -3.31 -4.94
C ALA A 220 8.45 -2.90 -6.43
N ALA A 221 9.34 -3.47 -7.24
CA ALA A 221 9.38 -3.20 -8.68
C ALA A 221 8.10 -3.67 -9.39
N ILE A 222 7.62 -4.88 -9.08
CA ILE A 222 6.36 -5.39 -9.61
C ILE A 222 5.17 -4.58 -9.06
N GLY A 223 5.19 -4.23 -7.77
CA GLY A 223 4.20 -3.37 -7.12
C GLY A 223 4.01 -2.04 -7.82
N GLY A 224 5.10 -1.36 -8.20
CA GLY A 224 5.06 -0.12 -8.99
C GLY A 224 4.35 -0.27 -10.35
N GLY A 225 4.29 -1.49 -10.91
CA GLY A 225 3.45 -1.78 -12.07
C GLY A 225 1.96 -1.58 -11.78
N GLY A 226 1.51 -1.87 -10.57
CA GLY A 226 0.14 -1.59 -10.11
C GLY A 226 -0.19 -0.10 -10.11
N ALA A 227 0.74 0.74 -9.63
CA ALA A 227 0.60 2.20 -9.65
C ALA A 227 0.47 2.78 -11.06
N ALA A 228 1.06 2.14 -12.07
CA ALA A 228 0.92 2.56 -13.47
C ALA A 228 -0.37 2.02 -14.11
N VAL A 229 -0.64 0.72 -13.94
CA VAL A 229 -1.75 0.03 -14.62
C VAL A 229 -3.10 0.40 -14.01
N GLY A 230 -3.20 0.55 -12.68
CA GLY A 230 -4.44 0.84 -11.97
C GLY A 230 -5.12 2.13 -12.44
N PRO A 231 -4.48 3.31 -12.29
CA PRO A 231 -5.03 4.58 -12.74
C PRO A 231 -5.31 4.62 -14.25
N PHE A 232 -4.46 3.99 -15.07
CA PHE A 232 -4.67 3.88 -16.50
C PHE A 232 -5.94 3.09 -16.83
N ALA A 233 -6.12 1.92 -16.21
CA ALA A 233 -7.30 1.09 -16.40
C ALA A 233 -8.58 1.81 -15.96
N ILE A 234 -8.55 2.48 -14.79
CA ILE A 234 -9.65 3.32 -14.32
C ILE A 234 -9.99 4.39 -15.37
N GLY A 235 -8.99 5.09 -15.90
CA GLY A 235 -9.20 6.14 -16.90
C GLY A 235 -9.76 5.63 -18.22
N ALA A 236 -9.20 4.54 -18.75
CA ALA A 236 -9.66 3.95 -20.00
C ALA A 236 -11.12 3.50 -19.92
N ILE A 237 -11.53 2.93 -18.79
CA ILE A 237 -12.92 2.49 -18.58
C ILE A 237 -13.83 3.71 -18.32
N ALA A 238 -13.37 4.66 -17.50
CA ALA A 238 -14.12 5.87 -17.18
C ALA A 238 -14.46 6.74 -18.39
N GLN A 239 -13.66 6.70 -19.47
CA GLN A 239 -13.97 7.38 -20.73
C GLN A 239 -15.27 6.88 -21.37
N ARG A 240 -15.61 5.60 -21.22
CA ARG A 240 -16.80 4.99 -21.86
C ARG A 240 -18.00 4.92 -20.92
N THR A 241 -17.77 4.61 -19.65
CA THR A 241 -18.84 4.34 -18.67
C THR A 241 -19.03 5.46 -17.65
N GLY A 242 -18.16 6.47 -17.66
CA GLY A 242 -18.14 7.52 -16.65
C GLY A 242 -17.32 7.16 -15.41
N VAL A 243 -17.01 8.18 -14.61
CA VAL A 243 -16.07 8.12 -13.46
C VAL A 243 -16.61 7.27 -12.29
N GLN A 244 -17.90 6.94 -12.29
CA GLN A 244 -18.51 6.07 -11.28
C GLN A 244 -17.87 4.67 -11.23
N VAL A 245 -17.22 4.24 -12.31
CA VAL A 245 -16.53 2.94 -12.39
C VAL A 245 -15.30 2.84 -11.48
N LEU A 246 -14.78 3.97 -10.98
CA LEU A 246 -13.69 4.00 -10.01
C LEU A 246 -13.99 3.09 -8.81
N GLN A 247 -15.17 3.25 -8.22
CA GLN A 247 -15.57 2.60 -6.98
C GLN A 247 -15.58 1.06 -7.08
N PRO A 248 -16.28 0.42 -8.04
CA PRO A 248 -16.26 -1.03 -8.17
C PRO A 248 -14.89 -1.59 -8.52
N ILE A 249 -14.05 -0.85 -9.26
CA ILE A 249 -12.67 -1.27 -9.56
C ILE A 249 -11.84 -1.33 -8.28
N VAL A 250 -11.89 -0.27 -7.45
CA VAL A 250 -11.17 -0.18 -6.19
C VAL A 250 -11.64 -1.27 -5.21
N VAL A 251 -12.95 -1.48 -5.08
CA VAL A 251 -13.50 -2.60 -4.29
C VAL A 251 -12.96 -3.95 -4.81
N GLY A 252 -12.91 -4.13 -6.13
CA GLY A 252 -12.34 -5.33 -6.75
C GLY A 252 -10.89 -5.56 -6.35
N PHE A 253 -10.05 -4.52 -6.41
CA PHE A 253 -8.66 -4.61 -5.94
C PHE A 253 -8.55 -4.92 -4.45
N LEU A 254 -9.34 -4.25 -3.60
CA LEU A 254 -9.38 -4.50 -2.16
C LEU A 254 -9.75 -5.96 -1.84
N VAL A 255 -10.72 -6.52 -2.55
CA VAL A 255 -11.11 -7.93 -2.42
C VAL A 255 -9.97 -8.85 -2.87
N ILE A 256 -9.34 -8.57 -4.02
CA ILE A 256 -8.22 -9.36 -4.54
C ILE A 256 -7.06 -9.38 -3.53
N ILE A 257 -6.62 -8.22 -3.03
CA ILE A 257 -5.51 -8.16 -2.08
C ILE A 257 -5.87 -8.81 -0.74
N THR A 258 -7.14 -8.78 -0.33
CA THR A 258 -7.63 -9.52 0.85
C THR A 258 -7.52 -11.03 0.64
N LEU A 259 -7.95 -11.54 -0.51
CA LEU A 259 -7.82 -12.96 -0.85
C LEU A 259 -6.36 -13.40 -0.94
N VAL A 260 -5.50 -12.57 -1.51
CA VAL A 260 -4.05 -12.83 -1.58
C VAL A 260 -3.43 -12.82 -0.19
N TRP A 261 -3.84 -11.89 0.69
CA TRP A 261 -3.37 -11.82 2.06
C TRP A 261 -3.73 -13.06 2.89
N LEU A 262 -4.90 -13.64 2.64
CA LEU A 262 -5.33 -14.91 3.26
C LEU A 262 -4.41 -16.09 2.93
N LEU A 263 -3.71 -16.05 1.78
CA LEU A 263 -2.79 -17.11 1.37
C LEU A 263 -1.50 -17.13 2.18
N LEU A 264 -1.18 -16.09 2.95
CA LEU A 264 -0.01 -16.10 3.83
C LEU A 264 -0.17 -17.19 4.90
N PRO A 265 0.90 -17.90 5.29
CA PRO A 265 0.82 -18.90 6.35
C PRO A 265 0.85 -18.25 7.75
N GLY A 266 0.59 -19.01 8.82
CA GLY A 266 0.90 -18.62 10.20
C GLY A 266 -0.30 -18.31 11.11
N GLY A 267 -1.51 -18.38 10.59
CA GLY A 267 -2.74 -18.11 11.34
C GLY A 267 -2.90 -16.65 11.76
N PHE A 268 -4.06 -16.32 12.34
CA PHE A 268 -4.38 -14.98 12.83
C PHE A 268 -3.94 -14.78 14.28
N ARG A 269 -2.64 -14.92 14.54
CA ARG A 269 -2.06 -14.73 15.87
C ARG A 269 -0.72 -13.99 15.78
N LYS A 270 -0.39 -13.25 16.83
CA LYS A 270 0.93 -12.65 16.99
C LYS A 270 2.01 -13.74 17.00
N GLY A 271 3.12 -13.52 16.29
CA GLY A 271 4.19 -14.51 16.15
C GLY A 271 3.90 -15.64 15.16
N GLY A 272 2.72 -15.62 14.53
CA GLY A 272 2.29 -16.69 13.62
C GLY A 272 3.14 -16.79 12.36
N LEU A 273 3.61 -15.65 11.84
CA LEU A 273 4.45 -15.58 10.64
C LEU A 273 5.84 -16.18 10.89
N GLU A 274 6.42 -15.86 12.05
CA GLU A 274 7.71 -16.36 12.50
C GLU A 274 7.66 -17.88 12.69
N ARG A 275 6.63 -18.37 13.38
CA ARG A 275 6.37 -19.81 13.52
C ARG A 275 6.18 -20.49 12.16
N ALA A 276 5.46 -19.87 11.23
CA ALA A 276 5.27 -20.42 9.89
C ALA A 276 6.59 -20.56 9.12
N ARG A 277 7.53 -19.64 9.33
CA ARG A 277 8.88 -19.76 8.77
C ARG A 277 9.66 -20.89 9.44
N GLU A 278 9.63 -20.99 10.77
CA GLU A 278 10.33 -22.04 11.53
C GLU A 278 9.82 -23.44 11.16
N GLU A 279 8.51 -23.61 11.07
CA GLU A 279 7.84 -24.88 10.71
C GLU A 279 7.78 -25.10 9.18
N ASN A 280 8.32 -24.20 8.36
CA ASN A 280 8.24 -24.22 6.89
C ASN A 280 6.82 -24.49 6.35
N LEU A 281 5.83 -23.84 6.95
CA LEU A 281 4.43 -23.99 6.56
C LEU A 281 4.22 -23.51 5.12
N LYS A 282 3.48 -24.30 4.34
CA LYS A 282 3.15 -23.94 2.96
C LYS A 282 2.10 -22.82 2.94
N PRO A 283 2.22 -21.85 2.00
CA PRO A 283 1.18 -20.85 1.78
C PRO A 283 -0.18 -21.49 1.48
N GLY A 284 -1.26 -20.87 1.94
CA GLY A 284 -2.63 -21.35 1.79
C GLY A 284 -3.00 -22.52 2.71
N GLY A 285 -2.14 -22.93 3.64
CA GLY A 285 -2.45 -23.95 4.65
C GLY A 285 -3.67 -23.59 5.48
N ASP A 286 -3.70 -22.36 6.02
CA ASP A 286 -4.79 -21.84 6.84
C ASP A 286 -6.15 -21.85 6.11
N VAL A 287 -6.14 -21.53 4.81
CA VAL A 287 -7.35 -21.54 3.97
C VAL A 287 -7.86 -22.96 3.78
N LYS A 288 -6.96 -23.93 3.56
CA LYS A 288 -7.33 -25.35 3.43
C LYS A 288 -7.88 -25.92 4.73
N GLU A 289 -7.31 -25.54 5.88
CA GLU A 289 -7.80 -25.92 7.21
C GLU A 289 -9.20 -25.34 7.48
N CYS A 290 -9.40 -24.05 7.20
CA CYS A 290 -10.71 -23.42 7.34
C CYS A 290 -11.76 -24.09 6.44
N TRP A 291 -11.39 -24.38 5.19
CA TRP A 291 -12.26 -25.05 4.22
C TRP A 291 -12.59 -26.49 4.62
N SER A 292 -11.62 -27.27 5.11
CA SER A 292 -11.85 -28.63 5.58
C SER A 292 -12.75 -28.66 6.82
N TRP A 293 -12.56 -27.71 7.74
CA TRP A 293 -13.40 -27.53 8.91
C TRP A 293 -14.85 -27.19 8.52
N LEU A 294 -15.06 -26.22 7.61
CA LEU A 294 -16.38 -25.85 7.10
C LEU A 294 -17.09 -27.05 6.44
N ARG A 295 -16.39 -27.81 5.59
CA ARG A 295 -16.93 -29.03 4.98
C ARG A 295 -17.31 -30.08 6.03
N SER A 296 -16.49 -30.25 7.06
CA SER A 296 -16.79 -31.20 8.14
C SER A 296 -18.04 -30.82 8.92
N LYS A 297 -18.25 -29.52 9.17
CA LYS A 297 -19.42 -29.00 9.87
C LYS A 297 -20.69 -29.12 9.03
N ALA A 298 -20.60 -28.79 7.73
CA ALA A 298 -21.70 -28.99 6.79
C ALA A 298 -22.10 -30.47 6.65
N ARG A 299 -21.13 -31.39 6.68
CA ARG A 299 -21.38 -32.83 6.64
C ARG A 299 -22.04 -33.34 7.93
N ARG A 300 -21.63 -32.85 9.11
CA ARG A 300 -22.30 -33.17 10.39
C ARG A 300 -23.73 -32.62 10.45
N ALA A 301 -23.96 -31.42 9.93
CA ALA A 301 -25.30 -30.84 9.85
C ALA A 301 -26.25 -31.67 8.97
N ARG A 302 -25.77 -32.25 7.85
CA ARG A 302 -26.55 -33.15 7.00
C ARG A 302 -26.88 -34.50 7.65
N ILE A 303 -25.98 -35.04 8.48
CA ILE A 303 -26.18 -36.32 9.18
C ILE A 303 -27.20 -36.18 10.32
N ASN A 304 -27.25 -35.03 10.99
CA ASN A 304 -28.20 -34.76 12.07
C ASN A 304 -29.60 -34.31 11.56
N SER A 305 -29.77 -34.12 10.26
CA SER A 305 -31.04 -33.74 9.62
C SER A 305 -31.71 -34.88 8.86
N SER A 306 -31.15 -36.09 8.95
CA SER A 306 -31.64 -37.35 8.38
C SER A 306 -31.88 -38.34 9.51
#